data_AF-A0A1A9RG27-F1
#
_entry.id   AF-A0A1A9RG27-F1
#
_cell.length_a   1.000
_cell.length_b   1.000
_cell.length_c   1.000
_cell.angle_alpha   90.00
_cell.angle_beta   90.00
_cell.angle_gamma   90.00
#
_symmetry.space_group_name_H-M   'P 1'
#
loop_
_entity.id
_entity.type
_entity.pdbx_description
1 polymer ?
#
loop_
_entity_poly.entity_id
_entity_poly.type
_entity_poly.pdbx_seq_one_letter_code
_entity_poly.pdbx_strand_id
1 'polypeptide(L)'
;MPADAQAAHRLPLIFHHPKQGYKMNKRLLAALFGSFLLAGCMPKPTMLTMEQIRRMDYGSYPRNYEQLIKRHLAQTLIDPRSMMLDGISRPRKFVRFERGSHPIETNTPINTIAGYIVCARVNAKNSYGGYTGWQLHPYLIRDGRIYENVLGAGCYSNDDPMVSVELDSYIKVLENGEEIRVNP
;
A
#
# COMPACT_ATOMS: atom_id res chain seq x y z
N MET A 1 -5.05 -58.16 5.73
CA MET A 1 -4.20 -59.01 4.87
C MET A 1 -4.72 -60.44 4.96
N PRO A 2 -4.69 -61.27 3.89
CA PRO A 2 -4.41 -60.96 2.48
C PRO A 2 -5.32 -61.73 1.47
N ALA A 3 -4.97 -61.55 0.18
CA ALA A 3 -4.93 -62.54 -0.91
C ALA A 3 -6.26 -63.06 -1.49
N ASP A 4 -6.60 -62.71 -2.75
CA ASP A 4 -6.20 -63.36 -4.03
C ASP A 4 -7.21 -64.50 -4.37
N ALA A 5 -7.61 -64.84 -5.60
CA ALA A 5 -7.15 -64.60 -6.96
C ALA A 5 -8.25 -65.01 -7.99
N GLN A 6 -8.24 -64.34 -9.13
CA GLN A 6 -8.24 -64.82 -10.53
C GLN A 6 -9.36 -65.67 -11.19
N ALA A 7 -9.49 -65.35 -12.49
CA ALA A 7 -9.84 -66.16 -13.68
C ALA A 7 -11.24 -65.88 -14.27
N ALA A 8 -11.41 -65.00 -15.27
CA ALA A 8 -11.04 -65.08 -16.70
C ALA A 8 -11.86 -66.10 -17.52
N HIS A 9 -12.80 -65.60 -18.34
CA HIS A 9 -13.18 -66.23 -19.61
C HIS A 9 -13.60 -65.17 -20.64
N ARG A 10 -13.03 -65.29 -21.84
CA ARG A 10 -13.11 -64.38 -23.00
C ARG A 10 -14.43 -64.56 -23.77
N LEU A 11 -14.99 -63.46 -24.30
CA LEU A 11 -15.78 -63.47 -25.54
C LEU A 11 -15.40 -62.27 -26.44
N PRO A 12 -15.45 -62.43 -27.78
CA PRO A 12 -14.70 -61.60 -28.72
C PRO A 12 -15.37 -60.26 -29.06
N LEU A 13 -14.50 -59.29 -29.35
CA LEU A 13 -14.80 -57.95 -29.83
C LEU A 13 -15.34 -57.98 -31.26
N ILE A 14 -16.58 -57.48 -31.43
CA ILE A 14 -17.11 -57.09 -32.74
C ILE A 14 -17.11 -55.56 -32.76
N PHE A 15 -16.10 -54.96 -33.39
CA PHE A 15 -16.07 -53.54 -33.69
C PHE A 15 -16.93 -53.27 -34.92
N HIS A 16 -18.09 -52.62 -34.72
CA HIS A 16 -18.78 -51.90 -35.79
C HIS A 16 -18.22 -50.49 -35.88
N HIS A 17 -17.60 -50.16 -37.02
CA HIS A 17 -17.26 -48.79 -37.38
C HIS A 17 -18.44 -48.14 -38.11
N PRO A 18 -19.22 -47.23 -37.48
CA PRO A 18 -20.09 -46.35 -38.23
C PRO A 18 -19.25 -45.27 -38.91
N LYS A 19 -19.13 -45.35 -40.24
CA LYS A 19 -18.72 -44.22 -41.07
C LYS A 19 -19.90 -43.25 -41.17
N GLN A 20 -19.87 -42.18 -40.40
CA GLN A 20 -20.72 -41.00 -40.66
C GLN A 20 -19.82 -39.79 -40.88
N GLY A 21 -19.64 -39.45 -42.16
CA GLY A 21 -19.02 -38.21 -42.58
C GLY A 21 -19.93 -37.04 -42.22
N TYR A 22 -19.55 -36.29 -41.17
CA TYR A 22 -20.18 -35.02 -40.85
C TYR A 22 -19.74 -33.97 -41.89
N LYS A 23 -20.65 -33.59 -42.79
CA LYS A 23 -20.42 -32.54 -43.79
C LYS A 23 -20.60 -31.19 -43.09
N MET A 24 -19.50 -30.64 -42.60
CA MET A 24 -19.48 -29.38 -41.86
C MET A 24 -19.94 -28.23 -42.76
N ASN A 25 -21.09 -27.62 -42.44
CA ASN A 25 -21.56 -26.41 -43.12
C ASN A 25 -20.61 -25.26 -42.81
N LYS A 26 -19.85 -24.80 -43.82
CA LYS A 26 -18.86 -23.69 -43.73
C LYS A 26 -19.44 -22.35 -43.25
N ARG A 27 -20.74 -22.26 -43.00
CA ARG A 27 -21.43 -21.05 -42.53
C ARG A 27 -21.58 -20.95 -41.02
N LEU A 28 -21.24 -22.00 -40.26
CA LEU A 28 -21.29 -21.99 -38.78
C LEU A 28 -19.95 -21.62 -38.12
N LEU A 29 -18.85 -21.54 -38.87
CA LEU A 29 -17.56 -21.02 -38.37
C LEU A 29 -17.46 -19.49 -38.39
N ALA A 30 -18.42 -18.80 -39.00
CA ALA A 30 -18.41 -17.34 -39.14
C ALA A 30 -18.99 -16.59 -37.92
N ALA A 31 -19.59 -17.29 -36.94
CA ALA A 31 -20.30 -16.66 -35.83
C ALA A 31 -19.53 -16.62 -34.50
N LEU A 32 -18.31 -17.18 -34.42
CA LEU A 32 -17.53 -17.29 -33.17
C LEU A 32 -16.23 -16.47 -33.13
N PHE A 33 -15.92 -15.71 -34.18
CA PHE A 33 -14.71 -14.87 -34.27
C PHE A 33 -14.94 -13.38 -34.00
N GLY A 34 -16.14 -12.98 -33.57
CA GLY A 34 -16.55 -11.58 -33.46
C GLY A 34 -16.30 -10.89 -32.12
N SER A 35 -15.67 -11.53 -31.13
CA SER A 35 -15.56 -10.96 -29.79
C SER A 35 -14.19 -11.24 -29.16
N PHE A 36 -13.15 -10.54 -29.63
CA PHE A 36 -11.82 -10.64 -29.01
C PHE A 36 -10.96 -9.38 -29.17
N LEU A 37 -11.51 -8.18 -28.95
CA LEU A 37 -10.68 -6.98 -28.79
C LEU A 37 -11.29 -5.99 -27.77
N LEU A 38 -11.56 -6.46 -26.56
CA LEU A 38 -11.55 -5.57 -25.39
C LEU A 38 -10.07 -5.35 -25.01
N ALA A 39 -9.34 -4.58 -25.82
CA ALA A 39 -8.05 -4.05 -25.41
C ALA A 39 -8.32 -2.99 -24.34
N GLY A 40 -8.39 -3.41 -23.07
CA GLY A 40 -8.47 -2.50 -21.94
C GLY A 40 -7.21 -1.64 -21.92
N CYS A 41 -7.37 -0.34 -22.15
CA CYS A 41 -6.27 0.61 -21.98
C CYS A 41 -6.00 0.74 -20.48
N MET A 42 -4.96 0.06 -19.98
CA MET A 42 -4.54 0.26 -18.60
C MET A 42 -4.00 1.69 -18.43
N PRO A 43 -4.38 2.40 -17.35
CA PRO A 43 -3.86 3.72 -17.08
C PRO A 43 -2.33 3.65 -16.94
N LYS A 44 -1.63 4.53 -17.66
CA LYS A 44 -0.17 4.67 -17.50
C LYS A 44 0.11 5.20 -16.09
N PRO A 45 1.15 4.70 -15.42
CA PRO A 45 1.49 5.19 -14.10
C PRO A 45 1.90 6.66 -14.14
N THR A 46 1.53 7.41 -13.10
CA THR A 46 2.02 8.77 -12.89
C THR A 46 3.44 8.71 -12.35
N MET A 47 4.35 9.41 -13.02
CA MET A 47 5.76 9.45 -12.65
C MET A 47 6.03 10.73 -11.84
N LEU A 48 6.58 10.57 -10.63
CA LEU A 48 7.03 11.67 -9.78
C LEU A 48 8.52 11.56 -9.55
N THR A 49 9.26 12.62 -9.83
CA THR A 49 10.71 12.65 -9.59
C THR A 49 11.02 13.07 -8.17
N MET A 50 12.10 12.55 -7.59
CA MET A 50 12.59 13.01 -6.28
C MET A 50 12.89 14.51 -6.26
N GLU A 51 13.27 15.11 -7.39
CA GLU A 51 13.48 16.55 -7.50
C GLU A 51 12.17 17.34 -7.35
N GLN A 52 11.08 16.88 -7.98
CA GLN A 52 9.75 17.45 -7.77
C GLN A 52 9.32 17.29 -6.31
N ILE A 53 9.52 16.09 -5.74
CA ILE A 53 9.14 15.78 -4.35
C ILE A 53 9.86 16.70 -3.36
N ARG A 54 11.18 16.85 -3.48
CA ARG A 54 11.98 17.70 -2.57
C ARG A 54 11.51 19.16 -2.53
N ARG A 55 10.94 19.67 -3.63
CA ARG A 55 10.46 21.04 -3.82
C ARG A 55 8.98 21.24 -3.47
N MET A 56 8.26 20.19 -3.07
CA MET A 56 6.87 20.30 -2.67
C MET A 56 6.70 21.19 -1.44
N ASP A 57 5.47 21.68 -1.27
CA ASP A 57 5.09 22.41 -0.06
C ASP A 57 4.78 21.45 1.10
N TYR A 58 5.69 21.37 2.06
CA TYR A 58 5.56 20.61 3.31
C TYR A 58 4.96 21.46 4.45
N GLY A 59 4.56 22.71 4.17
CA GLY A 59 4.18 23.68 5.17
C GLY A 59 5.38 24.28 5.91
N SER A 60 5.07 25.07 6.94
CA SER A 60 6.08 25.76 7.75
C SER A 60 6.89 24.78 8.60
N TYR A 61 8.23 24.89 8.56
CA TYR A 61 9.10 24.06 9.40
C TYR A 61 8.78 24.28 10.89
N PRO A 62 8.41 23.22 11.64
CA PRO A 62 7.90 23.39 13.00
C PRO A 62 9.04 23.60 13.99
N ARG A 63 9.53 24.83 14.14
CA ARG A 63 10.67 25.15 15.03
C ARG A 63 10.41 24.80 16.51
N ASN A 64 9.15 24.80 16.93
CA ASN A 64 8.70 24.47 18.28
C ASN A 64 8.17 23.03 18.42
N TYR A 65 8.59 22.10 17.54
CA TYR A 65 8.08 20.73 17.48
C TYR A 65 8.07 20.01 18.82
N GLU A 66 9.12 20.11 19.64
CA GLU A 66 9.15 19.44 20.95
C GLU A 66 8.02 19.90 21.86
N GLN A 67 7.73 21.20 21.88
CA GLN A 67 6.65 21.76 22.70
C GLN A 67 5.29 21.34 22.17
N LEU A 68 5.13 21.30 20.84
CA LEU A 68 3.89 20.83 20.20
C LEU A 68 3.61 19.37 20.58
N ILE A 69 4.61 18.48 20.44
CA ILE A 69 4.48 17.06 20.80
C ILE A 69 4.21 16.88 22.29
N LYS A 70 4.95 17.55 23.18
CA LYS A 70 4.73 17.46 24.63
C LYS A 70 3.32 17.92 25.02
N ARG A 71 2.82 19.00 24.41
CA ARG A 71 1.46 19.50 24.65
C ARG A 71 0.41 18.52 24.16
N HIS A 72 0.60 17.97 22.96
CA HIS A 72 -0.29 16.97 22.38
C HIS A 72 -0.39 15.74 23.25
N LEU A 73 0.75 15.17 23.65
CA LEU A 73 0.80 14.02 24.56
C LEU A 73 0.13 14.30 25.90
N ALA A 74 0.32 15.50 26.47
CA ALA A 74 -0.35 15.89 27.70
C ALA A 74 -1.88 15.98 27.57
N GLN A 75 -2.39 16.14 26.34
CA GLN A 75 -3.83 16.20 26.04
C GLN A 75 -4.43 14.85 25.65
N THR A 76 -3.63 13.93 25.08
CA THR A 76 -4.14 12.67 24.51
C THR A 76 -3.83 11.43 25.34
N LEU A 77 -2.82 11.45 26.21
CA LEU A 77 -2.52 10.32 27.10
C LEU A 77 -3.60 10.14 28.17
N ILE A 78 -3.89 8.88 28.52
CA ILE A 78 -4.86 8.53 29.57
C ILE A 78 -4.43 9.07 30.94
N ASP A 79 -3.14 8.93 31.30
CA ASP A 79 -2.54 9.54 32.49
C ASP A 79 -1.33 10.40 32.08
N PRO A 80 -1.56 11.68 31.74
CA PRO A 80 -0.50 12.60 31.32
C PRO A 80 0.62 12.77 32.35
N ARG A 81 0.32 12.64 33.65
CA ARG A 81 1.31 12.82 34.72
C ARG A 81 2.28 11.63 34.83
N SER A 82 1.91 10.50 34.25
CA SER A 82 2.78 9.31 34.17
C SER A 82 3.73 9.32 32.97
N MET A 83 3.60 10.30 32.07
CA MET A 83 4.36 10.34 30.82
C MET A 83 5.87 10.37 31.08
N MET A 84 6.58 9.45 30.44
CA MET A 84 8.03 9.43 30.33
C MET A 84 8.43 9.60 28.87
N LEU A 85 9.46 10.41 28.62
CA LEU A 85 10.01 10.67 27.29
C LEU A 85 11.48 10.27 27.23
N ASP A 86 11.84 9.51 26.20
CA ASP A 86 13.22 9.09 25.90
C ASP A 86 13.69 9.65 24.54
N GLY A 87 13.32 10.91 24.29
CA GLY A 87 13.74 11.66 23.10
C GLY A 87 12.61 11.99 22.13
N ILE A 88 12.82 13.09 21.40
CA ILE A 88 11.99 13.58 20.30
C ILE A 88 12.92 13.87 19.13
N SER A 89 12.67 13.25 17.98
CA SER A 89 13.51 13.43 16.79
C SER A 89 13.36 14.84 16.21
N ARG A 90 14.34 15.26 15.40
CA ARG A 90 14.18 16.45 14.57
C ARG A 90 13.07 16.23 13.51
N PRO A 91 12.34 17.28 13.11
CA PRO A 91 11.39 17.22 12.01
C PRO A 91 12.08 16.86 10.68
N ARG A 92 11.54 15.88 9.96
CA ARG A 92 11.99 15.44 8.63
C ARG A 92 10.86 15.51 7.64
N LYS A 93 11.13 15.79 6.35
CA LYS A 93 10.06 15.88 5.36
C LYS A 93 9.41 14.50 5.16
N PHE A 94 8.10 14.48 5.08
CA PHE A 94 7.31 13.30 4.77
C PHE A 94 6.27 13.65 3.69
N VAL A 95 6.14 12.79 2.70
CA VAL A 95 5.04 12.85 1.74
C VAL A 95 4.45 11.47 1.50
N ARG A 96 3.13 11.43 1.44
CA ARG A 96 2.36 10.28 0.97
C ARG A 96 1.50 10.65 -0.22
N PHE A 97 1.52 9.80 -1.24
CA PHE A 97 0.65 9.90 -2.40
C PHE A 97 -0.40 8.80 -2.40
N GLU A 98 -1.65 9.18 -2.63
CA GLU A 98 -2.80 8.27 -2.58
C GLU A 98 -3.76 8.54 -3.74
N ARG A 99 -4.43 7.50 -4.21
CA ARG A 99 -5.60 7.52 -5.07
C ARG A 99 -6.62 6.56 -4.45
N GLY A 100 -7.21 6.95 -3.31
CA GLY A 100 -8.16 6.14 -2.53
C GLY A 100 -9.50 5.81 -3.21
N SER A 101 -9.54 5.73 -4.55
CA SER A 101 -10.69 5.35 -5.36
C SER A 101 -10.29 4.20 -6.27
N HIS A 102 -10.95 3.05 -6.11
CA HIS A 102 -10.76 1.87 -6.97
C HIS A 102 -12.06 1.54 -7.72
N PRO A 103 -12.00 1.16 -9.01
CA PRO A 103 -10.79 1.10 -9.84
C PRO A 103 -10.23 2.51 -10.14
N ILE A 104 -8.91 2.60 -10.30
CA ILE A 104 -8.26 3.88 -10.63
C ILE A 104 -8.51 4.16 -12.11
N GLU A 105 -9.18 5.27 -12.37
CA GLU A 105 -9.42 5.78 -13.70
C GLU A 105 -8.30 6.74 -14.10
N THR A 106 -8.18 7.02 -15.39
CA THR A 106 -7.14 7.89 -15.95
C THR A 106 -7.10 9.28 -15.29
N ASN A 107 -8.25 9.78 -14.83
CA ASN A 107 -8.39 11.12 -14.26
C ASN A 107 -8.55 11.15 -12.73
N THR A 108 -8.36 10.02 -12.03
CA THR A 108 -8.42 10.02 -10.56
C THR A 108 -7.34 10.96 -9.99
N PRO A 109 -7.70 11.99 -9.21
CA PRO A 109 -6.71 12.93 -8.68
C PRO A 109 -5.80 12.24 -7.66
N ILE A 110 -4.54 12.69 -7.59
CA ILE A 110 -3.60 12.26 -6.56
C ILE A 110 -3.85 13.09 -5.30
N ASN A 111 -4.31 12.45 -4.23
CA ASN A 111 -4.28 13.02 -2.91
C ASN A 111 -2.85 13.02 -2.38
N THR A 112 -2.41 14.16 -1.86
CA THR A 112 -1.04 14.36 -1.36
C THR A 112 -1.10 14.78 0.09
N ILE A 113 -0.52 13.96 0.95
CA ILE A 113 -0.37 14.27 2.38
C ILE A 113 1.10 14.57 2.63
N ALA A 114 1.43 15.85 2.85
CA ALA A 114 2.81 16.30 3.05
C ALA A 114 2.96 17.09 4.34
N GLY A 115 4.07 16.90 5.03
CA GLY A 115 4.41 17.63 6.25
C GLY A 115 5.76 17.23 6.82
N TYR A 116 5.97 17.48 8.10
CA TYR A 116 7.19 17.07 8.80
C TYR A 116 6.88 15.98 9.82
N ILE A 117 7.51 14.83 9.68
CA ILE A 117 7.41 13.78 10.67
C ILE A 117 8.36 14.04 11.84
N VAL A 118 7.84 13.88 13.05
CA VAL A 118 8.57 13.94 14.32
C VAL A 118 8.25 12.68 15.10
N CYS A 119 9.28 11.99 15.58
CA CYS A 119 9.14 10.74 16.31
C CYS A 119 9.42 10.96 17.79
N ALA A 120 8.52 10.51 18.66
CA ALA A 120 8.72 10.58 20.10
C ALA A 120 8.72 9.18 20.70
N ARG A 121 9.69 8.91 21.58
CA ARG A 121 9.74 7.68 22.35
C ARG A 121 9.07 7.90 23.69
N VAL A 122 7.91 7.29 23.88
CA VAL A 122 6.99 7.55 24.99
C VAL A 122 6.71 6.27 25.76
N ASN A 123 6.61 6.37 27.09
CA ASN A 123 6.02 5.36 27.94
C ASN A 123 5.06 6.05 28.90
N ALA A 124 3.85 5.51 29.07
CA ALA A 124 2.83 6.06 29.93
C ALA A 124 1.93 4.95 30.46
N LYS A 125 1.13 5.25 31.48
CA LYS A 125 0.17 4.30 32.03
C LYS A 125 -1.07 4.18 31.14
N ASN A 126 -1.59 2.96 31.05
CA ASN A 126 -2.91 2.68 30.49
C ASN A 126 -4.01 2.91 31.54
N SER A 127 -5.27 2.67 31.16
CA SER A 127 -6.45 2.80 32.03
C SER A 127 -6.47 1.88 33.25
N TYR A 128 -5.67 0.80 33.25
CA TYR A 128 -5.53 -0.12 34.39
C TYR A 128 -4.39 0.29 35.34
N GLY A 129 -3.72 1.42 35.07
CA GLY A 129 -2.66 1.98 35.93
C GLY A 129 -1.26 1.40 35.72
N GLY A 130 -1.10 0.43 34.81
CA GLY A 130 0.19 -0.14 34.42
C GLY A 130 0.82 0.58 33.23
N TYR A 131 2.15 0.63 33.17
CA TYR A 131 2.87 1.17 32.00
C TYR A 131 2.69 0.28 30.78
N THR A 132 2.50 0.90 29.60
CA THR A 132 2.37 0.19 28.32
C THR A 132 3.70 -0.30 27.76
N GLY A 133 4.82 0.17 28.32
CA GLY A 133 6.15 -0.03 27.77
C GLY A 133 6.55 1.10 26.81
N TRP A 134 7.85 1.15 26.49
CA TRP A 134 8.40 2.15 25.58
C TRP A 134 7.92 1.91 24.15
N GLN A 135 7.30 2.94 23.57
CA GLN A 135 6.78 2.94 22.21
C GLN A 135 7.31 4.14 21.43
N LEU A 136 7.57 3.95 20.15
CA LEU A 136 8.03 5.00 19.25
C LEU A 136 6.85 5.43 18.37
N HIS A 137 6.39 6.67 18.55
CA HIS A 137 5.20 7.20 17.90
C HIS A 137 5.56 8.26 16.85
N PRO A 138 5.12 8.09 15.58
CA PRO A 138 5.26 9.11 14.56
C PRO A 138 4.14 10.16 14.63
N TYR A 139 4.50 11.44 14.55
CA TYR A 139 3.58 12.56 14.48
C TYR A 139 3.87 13.37 13.22
N LEU A 140 2.90 13.50 12.33
CA LEU A 140 3.00 14.41 11.19
C LEU A 140 2.62 15.81 11.63
N ILE A 141 3.49 16.78 11.40
CA ILE A 141 3.25 18.19 11.70
C ILE A 141 3.16 18.98 10.40
N ARG A 142 2.06 19.72 10.22
CA ARG A 142 1.91 20.68 9.12
C ARG A 142 1.30 21.96 9.66
N ASP A 143 1.98 23.09 9.43
CA ASP A 143 1.51 24.43 9.83
C ASP A 143 1.07 24.50 11.31
N GLY A 144 1.86 23.89 12.19
CA GLY A 144 1.63 23.87 13.64
C GLY A 144 0.55 22.90 14.13
N ARG A 145 -0.09 22.14 13.22
CA ARG A 145 -1.07 21.10 13.54
C ARG A 145 -0.43 19.72 13.53
N ILE A 146 -0.84 18.86 14.45
CA ILE A 146 -0.41 17.46 14.56
C ILE A 146 -1.47 16.55 13.95
N TYR A 147 -1.02 15.60 13.14
CA TYR A 147 -1.81 14.51 12.57
C TYR A 147 -1.17 13.20 12.99
N GLU A 148 -1.98 12.28 13.51
CA GLU A 148 -1.58 10.95 13.97
C GLU A 148 -2.07 9.87 13.02
N ASN A 149 -1.53 8.66 13.15
CA ASN A 149 -1.93 7.47 12.38
C ASN A 149 -1.87 7.67 10.84
N VAL A 150 -0.94 8.51 10.39
CA VAL A 150 -0.71 8.70 8.95
C VAL A 150 -0.03 7.46 8.40
N LEU A 151 -0.68 6.81 7.43
CA LEU A 151 -0.14 5.61 6.78
C LEU A 151 1.21 5.90 6.13
N GLY A 152 2.11 4.90 6.14
CA GLY A 152 3.48 5.04 5.63
C GLY A 152 4.39 5.96 6.45
N ALA A 153 3.85 6.69 7.43
CA ALA A 153 4.62 7.55 8.31
C ALA A 153 5.31 6.69 9.38
N GLY A 154 6.65 6.63 9.33
CA GLY A 154 7.45 5.78 10.22
C GLY A 154 8.64 6.49 10.85
N CYS A 155 9.19 5.85 11.88
CA CYS A 155 10.32 6.36 12.66
C CYS A 155 11.65 5.65 12.40
N TYR A 156 11.66 4.65 11.52
CA TYR A 156 12.81 3.76 11.30
C TYR A 156 13.61 4.07 10.03
N SER A 157 13.00 4.76 9.06
CA SER A 157 13.73 5.23 7.87
C SER A 157 14.52 6.49 8.23
N ASN A 158 15.73 6.64 7.66
CA ASN A 158 16.53 7.87 7.73
C ASN A 158 16.37 8.73 6.47
N ASP A 159 15.45 8.38 5.57
CA ASP A 159 15.23 9.11 4.32
C ASP A 159 14.70 10.52 4.60
N ASP A 160 15.12 11.47 3.76
CA ASP A 160 14.64 12.85 3.78
C ASP A 160 14.58 13.40 2.34
N PRO A 161 13.39 13.56 1.74
CA PRO A 161 12.08 13.27 2.32
C PRO A 161 11.80 11.77 2.42
N MET A 162 11.09 11.36 3.47
CA MET A 162 10.47 10.04 3.55
C MET A 162 9.25 10.01 2.61
N VAL A 163 9.27 9.10 1.64
CA VAL A 163 8.24 8.98 0.60
C VAL A 163 7.44 7.70 0.81
N SER A 164 6.12 7.84 0.81
CA SER A 164 5.18 6.73 0.84
C SER A 164 4.19 6.84 -0.33
N VAL A 165 3.81 5.70 -0.89
CA VAL A 165 2.89 5.62 -2.04
C VAL A 165 1.89 4.52 -1.77
N GLU A 166 0.60 4.84 -1.78
CA GLU A 166 -0.46 3.85 -1.63
C GLU A 166 -0.32 2.71 -2.63
N LEU A 167 -0.54 1.48 -2.15
CA LEU A 167 -0.53 0.28 -2.98
C LEU A 167 -1.54 0.39 -4.13
N ASP A 168 -1.17 -0.15 -5.28
CA ASP A 168 -1.98 -0.13 -6.50
C ASP A 168 -2.43 1.27 -6.96
N SER A 169 -1.80 2.35 -6.49
CA SER A 169 -2.13 3.74 -6.88
C SER A 169 -1.68 4.13 -8.29
N TYR A 170 -0.96 3.24 -9.00
CA TYR A 170 -0.31 3.53 -10.28
C TYR A 170 0.57 4.80 -10.22
N ILE A 171 1.25 5.02 -9.09
CA ILE A 171 2.23 6.09 -8.91
C ILE A 171 3.61 5.45 -8.79
N LYS A 172 4.58 6.01 -9.51
CA LYS A 172 5.97 5.58 -9.47
C LYS A 172 6.87 6.76 -9.13
N VAL A 173 7.85 6.51 -8.27
CA VAL A 173 8.82 7.51 -7.86
C VAL A 173 10.14 7.25 -8.57
N LEU A 174 10.70 8.28 -9.19
CA LEU A 174 11.93 8.22 -9.96
C LEU A 174 13.04 9.01 -9.29
N GLU A 175 14.25 8.45 -9.26
CA GLU A 175 15.48 9.15 -8.94
C GLU A 175 16.49 8.91 -10.06
N ASN A 176 17.06 9.99 -10.61
CA ASN A 176 18.01 9.92 -11.74
C ASN A 176 17.48 9.15 -12.98
N GLY A 177 16.16 9.11 -13.16
CA GLY A 177 15.50 8.40 -14.27
C GLY A 177 15.14 6.93 -13.98
N GLU A 178 15.53 6.40 -12.82
CA GLU A 178 15.24 5.02 -12.41
C GLU A 178 14.14 4.98 -11.35
N GLU A 179 13.29 3.95 -11.40
CA GLU A 179 12.24 3.73 -10.41
C GLU A 179 12.85 3.25 -9.09
N ILE A 180 12.54 3.97 -8.01
CA ILE A 180 12.97 3.61 -6.66
C ILE A 180 11.83 2.94 -5.89
N ARG A 181 12.19 2.02 -4.99
CA ARG A 181 11.22 1.43 -4.06
C ARG A 181 10.91 2.41 -2.95
N VAL A 182 9.63 2.60 -2.68
CA VAL A 182 9.12 3.46 -1.61
C VAL A 182 8.18 2.65 -0.72
N ASN A 183 7.96 3.13 0.50
CA ASN A 183 7.08 2.44 1.44
C ASN A 183 5.62 2.56 0.98
N PRO A 184 4.79 1.52 1.17
CA PRO A 184 3.37 1.60 0.88
C PRO A 184 2.60 2.55 1.82
#